data_AF-A0A166F905-F1
#
_entry.id   AF-A0A166F905-F1
#
_cell.length_a   1.000
_cell.length_b   1.000
_cell.length_c   1.000
_cell.angle_alpha   90.00
_cell.angle_beta   90.00
_cell.angle_gamma   90.00
#
_symmetry.space_group_name_H-M   'P 1'
#
loop_
_entity.id
_entity.type
_entity.pdbx_description
1 polymer ?
#
loop_
_entity_poly.entity_id
_entity_poly.type
_entity_poly.pdbx_seq_one_letter_code
_entity_poly.pdbx_strand_id
1 'polypeptide(L)'
;MGNSASKAARTLPKAPSAATRAPPPWAGARTPGPTDAASGPNTVAPGPLRHPVARASELKDEDIQKDASDPQLLANLRELGQVKVEHCLETERTHAAIQKSFESRARAEEDAAGATTPRNRLWGYALTTLLESRLSVKSDQELSNLSNKFNMDGAVLARLAKTVNVPSIKEGSERREVDSQGNASETVVAEWREPALETVDGAARIVS
;
A
#
# COMPACT_ATOMS: atom_id res chain seq x y z
N MET A 1 5.03 -22.86 -51.81
CA MET A 1 3.73 -22.42 -51.26
C MET A 1 3.99 -21.88 -49.86
N GLY A 2 3.96 -20.56 -49.70
CA GLY A 2 4.34 -19.87 -48.47
C GLY A 2 3.14 -19.58 -47.59
N ASN A 3 3.24 -19.89 -46.29
CA ASN A 3 2.24 -19.50 -45.30
C ASN A 3 2.77 -18.30 -44.51
N SER A 4 2.25 -17.12 -44.83
CA SER A 4 2.40 -15.90 -44.05
C SER A 4 1.68 -16.03 -42.71
N ALA A 5 2.43 -16.08 -41.60
CA ALA A 5 1.90 -15.90 -40.27
C ALA A 5 1.96 -14.41 -39.89
N SER A 6 0.81 -13.73 -39.95
CA SER A 6 0.66 -12.33 -39.54
C SER A 6 0.83 -12.20 -38.02
N LYS A 7 2.04 -11.86 -37.55
CA LYS A 7 2.26 -11.38 -36.19
C LYS A 7 1.83 -9.92 -36.09
N ALA A 8 0.61 -9.68 -35.61
CA ALA A 8 0.19 -8.36 -35.17
C ALA A 8 0.94 -8.00 -33.88
N ALA A 9 2.08 -7.33 -34.02
CA ALA A 9 2.76 -6.68 -32.91
C ALA A 9 1.87 -5.53 -32.42
N ARG A 10 1.28 -5.68 -31.24
CA ARG A 10 0.61 -4.58 -30.54
C ARG A 10 1.64 -3.54 -30.18
N THR A 11 1.73 -2.47 -30.97
CA THR A 11 2.47 -1.26 -30.62
C THR A 11 1.66 -0.50 -29.57
N LEU A 12 2.12 -0.53 -28.33
CA LEU A 12 1.69 0.43 -27.32
C LEU A 12 2.04 1.85 -27.84
N PRO A 13 1.19 2.87 -27.62
CA PRO A 13 1.56 4.24 -27.96
C PRO A 13 2.86 4.59 -27.25
N LYS A 14 3.88 4.94 -28.05
CA LYS A 14 5.20 5.31 -27.59
C LYS A 14 5.06 6.58 -26.77
N ALA A 15 5.00 6.44 -25.44
CA ALA A 15 5.20 7.57 -24.55
C ALA A 15 6.55 8.21 -24.92
N PRO A 16 6.64 9.54 -25.08
CA PRO A 16 7.91 10.18 -25.30
C PRO A 16 8.82 9.79 -24.12
N SER A 17 9.98 9.23 -24.48
CA SER A 17 11.09 8.94 -23.60
C SER A 17 11.20 9.95 -22.47
N ALA A 18 11.45 9.46 -21.25
CA ALA A 18 11.70 10.23 -20.04
C ALA A 18 12.87 11.24 -20.17
N ALA A 19 13.53 11.31 -21.33
CA ALA A 19 14.55 12.32 -21.67
C ALA A 19 14.01 13.56 -22.40
N THR A 20 12.71 13.67 -22.72
CA THR A 20 12.17 14.83 -23.48
C THR A 20 10.90 15.44 -22.90
N ARG A 21 10.48 15.04 -21.69
CA ARG A 21 9.40 15.72 -20.98
C ARG A 21 9.99 16.43 -19.78
N ALA A 22 9.99 17.76 -19.81
CA ALA A 22 10.22 18.54 -18.60
C ALA A 22 9.25 18.02 -17.52
N PRO A 23 9.73 17.72 -16.30
CA PRO A 23 8.86 17.31 -15.21
C PRO A 23 7.77 18.38 -15.03
N PRO A 24 6.52 17.99 -14.75
CA PRO A 24 5.46 18.96 -14.53
C PRO A 24 5.88 19.88 -13.36
N PRO A 25 5.60 21.19 -13.41
CA PRO A 25 6.22 22.19 -12.53
C PRO A 25 5.93 22.02 -11.03
N TRP A 26 5.04 21.10 -10.66
CA TRP A 26 4.74 20.73 -9.27
C TRP A 26 5.63 19.60 -8.73
N ALA A 27 6.34 18.86 -9.59
CA ALA A 27 7.20 17.76 -9.20
C ALA A 27 8.63 18.29 -8.93
N GLY A 28 8.90 18.68 -7.68
CA GLY A 28 10.27 18.91 -7.20
C GLY A 28 10.55 20.16 -6.38
N ALA A 29 9.56 20.92 -5.93
CA ALA A 29 9.79 22.06 -5.04
C ALA A 29 10.13 21.59 -3.61
N ARG A 30 11.39 21.17 -3.40
CA ARG A 30 11.99 21.15 -2.06
C ARG A 30 12.49 22.56 -1.76
N THR A 31 12.15 23.06 -0.58
CA THR A 31 12.64 24.33 -0.02
C THR A 31 14.17 24.28 0.08
N PRO A 32 14.94 25.15 -0.61
CA PRO A 32 16.37 25.23 -0.37
C PRO A 32 16.62 25.85 1.00
N GLY A 33 17.46 25.18 1.80
CA GLY A 33 17.91 25.68 3.10
C GLY A 33 18.98 26.77 2.95
N PRO A 34 19.23 27.58 3.99
CA PRO A 34 20.07 28.78 3.93
C PRO A 34 21.58 28.55 3.73
N THR A 35 22.03 27.34 3.38
CA THR A 35 23.45 26.98 3.29
C THR A 35 23.92 26.44 1.95
N ASP A 36 23.09 26.46 0.90
CA ASP A 36 23.54 26.04 -0.44
C ASP A 36 24.34 27.15 -1.12
N ALA A 37 25.60 27.26 -0.72
CA ALA A 37 26.62 28.09 -1.35
C ALA A 37 26.96 27.54 -2.74
N ALA A 38 26.93 28.44 -3.72
CA ALA A 38 27.31 28.18 -5.10
C ALA A 38 28.74 27.64 -5.21
N SER A 39 28.93 26.62 -6.04
CA SER A 39 30.25 26.22 -6.54
C SER A 39 30.13 25.59 -7.92
N GLY A 40 30.79 26.20 -8.91
CA GLY A 40 30.95 25.66 -10.26
C GLY A 40 31.18 26.73 -11.33
N PRO A 41 32.39 26.83 -11.92
CA PRO A 41 32.72 27.83 -12.94
C PRO A 41 32.46 27.26 -14.33
N ASN A 42 31.41 27.71 -15.02
CA ASN A 42 31.40 27.83 -16.48
C ASN A 42 30.13 28.54 -16.99
N THR A 43 30.36 29.73 -17.56
CA THR A 43 29.79 30.24 -18.81
C THR A 43 28.34 29.84 -19.16
N VAL A 44 27.42 30.80 -19.12
CA VAL A 44 26.82 31.47 -20.30
C VAL A 44 25.85 32.53 -19.73
N ALA A 45 26.01 33.79 -20.16
CA ALA A 45 25.11 34.87 -19.78
C ALA A 45 23.67 34.54 -20.21
N PRO A 46 22.69 34.46 -19.29
CA PRO A 46 21.30 34.36 -19.67
C PRO A 46 20.73 35.77 -19.85
N GLY A 47 20.20 36.05 -21.04
CA GLY A 47 19.20 37.11 -21.20
C GLY A 47 18.03 36.90 -20.22
N PRO A 48 17.19 37.92 -19.97
CA PRO A 48 16.24 37.90 -18.87
C PRO A 48 15.16 36.83 -19.10
N LEU A 49 15.41 35.63 -18.55
CA LEU A 49 14.40 34.62 -18.30
C LEU A 49 13.49 35.20 -17.23
N ARG A 50 12.38 35.79 -17.66
CA ARG A 50 11.24 36.10 -16.79
C ARG A 50 10.71 34.77 -16.27
N HIS A 51 11.26 34.32 -15.15
CA HIS A 51 10.58 33.36 -14.29
C HIS A 51 9.19 33.95 -14.00
N PRO A 52 8.09 33.17 -14.12
CA PRO A 52 6.82 33.61 -13.55
C PRO A 52 7.04 33.68 -12.05
N VAL A 53 7.36 34.88 -11.55
CA VAL A 53 7.40 35.17 -10.13
C VAL A 53 6.04 34.74 -9.60
N ALA A 54 6.02 33.89 -8.57
CA ALA A 54 4.80 33.58 -7.85
C ALA A 54 4.23 34.92 -7.33
N ARG A 55 3.23 35.46 -8.03
CA ARG A 55 2.60 36.74 -7.70
C ARG A 55 1.64 36.63 -6.51
N ALA A 56 1.33 35.40 -6.11
CA ALA A 56 0.54 35.13 -4.93
C ALA A 56 1.48 34.94 -3.76
N SER A 57 1.51 35.91 -2.87
CA SER A 57 2.16 35.82 -1.56
C SER A 57 1.11 35.67 -0.47
N GLU A 58 1.46 34.91 0.57
CA GLU A 58 0.61 34.73 1.75
C GLU A 58 0.69 35.92 2.72
N LEU A 59 1.66 36.81 2.49
CA LEU A 59 1.91 38.02 3.28
C LEU A 59 1.45 39.26 2.51
N LYS A 60 1.01 40.29 3.24
CA LYS A 60 0.41 41.50 2.67
C LYS A 60 1.47 42.39 2.01
N ASP A 61 1.80 42.09 0.75
CA ASP A 61 2.79 42.82 -0.04
C ASP A 61 2.22 44.11 -0.67
N GLU A 62 3.10 45.01 -1.11
CA GLU A 62 2.71 46.31 -1.69
C GLU A 62 1.82 46.18 -2.93
N ASP A 63 2.04 45.16 -3.75
CA ASP A 63 1.21 44.89 -4.93
C ASP A 63 -0.21 44.47 -4.52
N ILE A 64 -0.35 43.69 -3.43
CA ILE A 64 -1.66 43.35 -2.85
C ILE A 64 -2.35 44.60 -2.30
N GLN A 65 -1.61 45.54 -1.73
CA GLN A 65 -2.19 46.79 -1.21
C GLN A 65 -2.70 47.70 -2.32
N LYS A 66 -2.00 47.74 -3.46
CA LYS A 66 -2.43 48.50 -4.65
C LYS A 66 -3.69 47.91 -5.26
N ASP A 67 -3.72 46.59 -5.47
CA ASP A 67 -4.89 45.89 -5.99
C ASP A 67 -6.09 46.01 -5.04
N ALA A 68 -5.87 45.91 -3.72
CA ALA A 68 -6.92 46.10 -2.72
C ALA A 68 -7.51 47.53 -2.70
N SER A 69 -6.79 48.51 -3.24
CA SER A 69 -7.23 49.91 -3.36
C SER A 69 -7.83 50.23 -4.72
N ASP A 70 -7.93 49.25 -5.64
CA ASP A 70 -8.49 49.45 -6.97
C ASP A 70 -10.02 49.65 -6.89
N PRO A 71 -10.53 50.83 -7.31
CA PRO A 71 -11.96 51.12 -7.31
C PRO A 71 -12.75 50.21 -8.24
N GLN A 72 -12.15 49.72 -9.35
CA GLN A 72 -12.83 48.79 -10.26
C GLN A 72 -12.96 47.40 -9.63
N LEU A 73 -11.92 46.92 -8.96
CA LEU A 73 -11.98 45.68 -8.19
C LEU A 73 -13.04 45.76 -7.09
N LEU A 74 -13.09 46.87 -6.34
CA LEU A 74 -14.10 47.09 -5.29
C LEU A 74 -15.53 47.15 -5.84
N ALA A 75 -15.74 47.74 -7.01
CA ALA A 75 -17.05 47.74 -7.67
C ALA A 75 -17.49 46.32 -8.03
N ASN A 76 -16.61 45.52 -8.65
CA ASN A 76 -16.90 44.14 -9.04
C ASN A 76 -17.16 43.23 -7.81
N LEU A 77 -16.39 43.40 -6.73
CA LEU A 77 -16.60 42.67 -5.48
C LEU A 77 -17.94 43.02 -4.82
N ARG A 78 -18.39 44.28 -4.91
CA ARG A 78 -19.70 44.71 -4.44
C ARG A 78 -20.84 44.10 -5.26
N GLU A 79 -20.66 43.98 -6.58
CA GLU A 79 -21.64 43.35 -7.48
C GLU A 79 -21.75 41.83 -7.26
N LEU A 80 -20.61 41.15 -7.05
CA LEU A 80 -20.58 39.70 -6.81
C LEU A 80 -21.16 39.32 -5.44
N GLY A 81 -21.12 40.22 -4.46
CA GLY A 81 -21.65 40.01 -3.12
C GLY A 81 -20.88 38.93 -2.33
N GLN A 82 -21.28 38.71 -1.08
CA GLN A 82 -20.67 37.65 -0.27
C GLN A 82 -21.07 36.28 -0.83
N VAL A 83 -20.09 35.54 -1.37
CA VAL A 83 -20.30 34.17 -1.81
C VAL A 83 -20.63 33.31 -0.59
N LYS A 84 -21.87 32.80 -0.54
CA LYS A 84 -22.29 31.80 0.44
C LYS A 84 -21.73 30.46 -0.01
N VAL A 85 -20.62 30.05 0.60
CA VAL A 85 -20.14 28.68 0.47
C VAL A 85 -21.06 27.81 1.32
N GLU A 86 -21.91 27.01 0.68
CA GLU A 86 -22.60 25.94 1.39
C GLU A 86 -21.55 24.92 1.81
N HIS A 87 -21.16 24.95 3.08
CA HIS A 87 -20.33 23.93 3.70
C HIS A 87 -21.15 22.66 3.91
N CYS A 88 -21.59 22.03 2.82
CA CYS A 88 -22.24 20.71 2.82
C CYS A 88 -21.20 19.57 2.77
N LEU A 89 -19.92 19.90 2.94
CA LEU A 89 -18.84 18.93 3.13
C LEU A 89 -18.45 18.98 4.59
N GLU A 90 -19.07 18.09 5.37
CA GLU A 90 -18.63 17.68 6.69
C GLU A 90 -17.11 17.57 6.70
N THR A 91 -16.47 18.47 7.43
CA THR A 91 -15.03 18.41 7.68
C THR A 91 -14.76 17.35 8.76
N GLU A 92 -15.29 16.14 8.59
CA GLU A 92 -15.05 15.03 9.49
C GLU A 92 -13.72 14.34 9.17
N ARG A 93 -12.64 15.12 9.09
CA ARG A 93 -11.36 14.58 9.57
C ARG A 93 -11.39 14.71 11.08
N THR A 94 -12.11 13.78 11.72
CA THR A 94 -12.12 13.67 13.17
C THR A 94 -10.66 13.64 13.64
N HIS A 95 -10.34 14.44 14.65
CA HIS A 95 -8.99 14.51 15.23
C HIS A 95 -8.42 13.10 15.50
N ALA A 96 -9.29 12.15 15.87
CA ALA A 96 -8.98 10.73 16.03
C ALA A 96 -8.45 10.05 14.75
N ALA A 97 -9.02 10.32 13.57
CA ALA A 97 -8.53 9.75 12.31
C ALA A 97 -7.13 10.29 11.97
N ILE A 98 -6.88 11.57 12.23
CA ILE A 98 -5.57 12.20 12.04
C ILE A 98 -4.56 11.61 13.03
N GLN A 99 -4.89 11.52 14.31
CA GLN A 99 -4.04 10.88 15.33
C GLN A 99 -3.71 9.44 14.96
N LYS A 100 -4.71 8.65 14.53
CA LYS A 100 -4.50 7.28 14.07
C LYS A 100 -3.55 7.21 12.87
N SER A 101 -3.60 8.18 11.96
CA SER A 101 -2.68 8.24 10.82
C SER A 101 -1.23 8.55 11.26
N PHE A 102 -1.06 9.44 12.23
CA PHE A 102 0.26 9.75 12.81
C PHE A 102 0.82 8.56 13.59
N GLU A 103 0.02 7.92 14.43
CA GLU A 103 0.40 6.70 15.15
C GLU A 103 0.77 5.58 14.19
N SER A 104 -0.02 5.40 13.12
CA SER A 104 0.27 4.39 12.10
C SER A 104 1.61 4.67 11.40
N ARG A 105 1.92 5.94 11.13
CA ARG A 105 3.20 6.31 10.51
C ARG A 105 4.36 6.11 11.48
N ALA A 106 4.23 6.53 12.73
CA ALA A 106 5.25 6.33 13.77
C ALA A 106 5.58 4.84 13.96
N ARG A 107 4.55 3.98 14.06
CA ARG A 107 4.74 2.52 14.14
C ARG A 107 5.42 1.96 12.89
N ALA A 108 5.05 2.43 11.70
CA ALA A 108 5.68 1.97 10.46
C ALA A 108 7.15 2.39 10.37
N GLU A 109 7.51 3.57 10.89
CA GLU A 109 8.91 4.04 10.96
C GLU A 109 9.73 3.21 11.96
N GLU A 110 9.16 2.89 13.13
CA GLU A 110 9.79 1.97 14.10
C GLU A 110 9.98 0.57 13.51
N ASP A 111 8.95 0.02 12.85
CA ASP A 111 9.00 -1.28 12.19
C ASP A 111 10.04 -1.30 11.04
N ALA A 112 10.17 -0.21 10.30
CA ALA A 112 11.14 -0.09 9.20
C ALA A 112 12.58 0.12 9.68
N ALA A 113 12.77 0.75 10.85
CA ALA A 113 14.07 0.88 11.49
C ALA A 113 14.56 -0.45 12.11
N GLY A 114 13.62 -1.35 12.43
CA GLY A 114 13.92 -2.69 12.96
C GLY A 114 14.45 -3.65 11.91
N ALA A 115 15.53 -4.36 12.23
CA ALA A 115 16.07 -5.44 11.39
C ALA A 115 15.27 -6.75 11.48
N THR A 116 14.29 -6.83 12.39
CA THR A 116 13.52 -8.05 12.71
C THR A 116 12.03 -7.82 12.56
N THR A 117 11.30 -8.84 12.14
CA THR A 117 9.84 -8.73 12.02
C THR A 117 9.19 -8.55 13.40
N PRO A 118 8.34 -7.52 13.58
CA PRO A 118 7.62 -7.29 14.84
C PRO A 118 6.78 -8.50 15.25
N ARG A 119 6.61 -8.68 16.57
CA ARG A 119 5.80 -9.76 17.16
C ARG A 119 4.39 -9.76 16.58
N ASN A 120 3.84 -10.94 16.30
CA ASN A 120 2.50 -11.13 15.73
C ASN A 120 2.26 -10.48 14.36
N ARG A 121 3.33 -10.20 13.61
CA ARG A 121 3.24 -9.78 12.22
C ARG A 121 4.05 -10.73 11.36
N LEU A 122 3.45 -11.15 10.26
CA LEU A 122 4.04 -12.09 9.32
C LEU A 122 3.78 -11.60 7.90
N TRP A 123 4.73 -11.89 7.02
CA TRP A 123 4.53 -11.76 5.59
C TRP A 123 3.47 -12.77 5.12
N GLY A 124 2.72 -12.45 4.07
CA GLY A 124 1.65 -13.32 3.58
C GLY A 124 2.12 -14.75 3.26
N TYR A 125 3.31 -14.91 2.68
CA TYR A 125 3.90 -16.22 2.40
C TYR A 125 4.35 -16.98 3.66
N ALA A 126 4.72 -16.26 4.73
CA ALA A 126 5.07 -16.87 6.01
C ALA A 126 3.82 -17.31 6.77
N LEU A 127 2.70 -16.62 6.54
CA LEU A 127 1.40 -16.99 7.11
C LEU A 127 0.89 -18.32 6.51
N THR A 128 1.00 -18.50 5.19
CA THR A 128 0.59 -19.74 4.54
C THR A 128 1.42 -20.92 5.03
N THR A 129 2.74 -20.77 5.10
CA THR A 129 3.63 -21.83 5.61
C THR A 129 3.39 -22.14 7.10
N LEU A 130 3.08 -21.13 7.91
CA LEU A 130 2.67 -21.32 9.31
C LEU A 130 1.36 -22.10 9.42
N LEU A 131 0.35 -21.78 8.62
CA LEU A 131 -0.95 -22.47 8.68
C LEU A 131 -0.87 -23.90 8.12
N GLU A 132 -0.05 -24.11 7.08
CA GLU A 132 0.26 -25.45 6.56
C GLU A 132 0.97 -26.30 7.61
N SER A 133 2.00 -25.75 8.26
CA SER A 133 2.71 -26.47 9.33
C SER A 133 1.85 -26.69 10.57
N ARG A 134 0.86 -25.82 10.84
CA ARG A 134 -0.13 -26.07 11.90
C ARG A 134 -0.99 -27.30 11.63
N LEU A 135 -1.30 -27.64 10.36
CA LEU A 135 -2.10 -28.81 10.02
C LEU A 135 -1.41 -30.15 10.33
N SER A 136 -0.09 -30.16 10.52
CA SER A 136 0.69 -31.35 10.87
C SER A 136 1.00 -31.47 12.37
N VAL A 137 0.68 -30.44 13.16
CA VAL A 137 0.87 -30.42 14.62
C VAL A 137 -0.12 -31.34 15.32
N LYS A 138 0.36 -32.17 16.24
CA LYS A 138 -0.47 -33.12 17.02
C LYS A 138 -0.56 -32.75 18.50
N SER A 139 0.41 -32.02 19.03
CA SER A 139 0.48 -31.66 20.45
C SER A 139 0.43 -30.15 20.67
N ASP A 140 -0.15 -29.73 21.79
CA ASP A 140 -0.14 -28.32 22.23
C ASP A 140 1.29 -27.78 22.46
N GLN A 141 2.23 -28.64 22.86
CA GLN A 141 3.63 -28.24 23.03
C GLN A 141 4.28 -27.92 21.68
N GLU A 142 3.98 -28.73 20.66
CA GLU A 142 4.43 -28.48 19.28
C GLU A 142 3.82 -27.19 18.72
N LEU A 143 2.56 -26.90 19.05
CA LEU A 143 1.89 -25.66 18.68
C LEU A 143 2.59 -24.43 19.27
N SER A 144 2.98 -24.50 20.56
CA SER A 144 3.73 -23.42 21.21
C SER A 144 5.14 -23.26 20.62
N ASN A 145 5.79 -24.36 20.24
CA ASN A 145 7.09 -24.30 19.57
C ASN A 145 6.96 -23.68 18.18
N LEU A 146 5.90 -24.00 17.45
CA LEU A 146 5.59 -23.41 16.15
C LEU A 146 5.36 -21.90 16.28
N SER A 147 4.55 -21.48 17.25
CA SER A 147 4.25 -20.06 17.46
C SER A 147 5.53 -19.28 17.79
N ASN A 148 6.42 -19.85 18.59
CA ASN A 148 7.72 -19.24 18.92
C ASN A 148 8.63 -19.10 17.69
N LYS A 149 8.70 -20.11 16.81
CA LYS A 149 9.49 -20.05 15.57
C LYS A 149 9.08 -18.90 14.65
N PHE A 150 7.77 -18.64 14.57
CA PHE A 150 7.20 -17.58 13.73
C PHE A 150 7.00 -16.26 14.49
N ASN A 151 7.57 -16.11 15.68
CA ASN A 151 7.40 -14.92 16.50
C ASN A 151 5.92 -14.51 16.72
N MET A 152 5.06 -15.50 16.98
CA MET A 152 3.62 -15.34 17.22
C MET A 152 3.21 -15.85 18.60
N ASP A 153 2.20 -15.21 19.17
CA ASP A 153 1.57 -15.64 20.41
C ASP A 153 0.54 -16.74 20.14
N GLY A 154 0.55 -17.79 20.98
CA GLY A 154 -0.39 -18.90 20.87
C GLY A 154 -1.86 -18.47 20.88
N ALA A 155 -2.21 -17.46 21.69
CA ALA A 155 -3.57 -16.92 21.74
C ALA A 155 -3.98 -16.15 20.46
N VAL A 156 -3.03 -15.52 19.76
CA VAL A 156 -3.29 -14.89 18.47
C VAL A 156 -3.41 -15.96 17.40
N LEU A 157 -2.55 -16.97 17.41
CA LEU A 157 -2.61 -18.11 16.51
C LEU A 157 -3.94 -18.87 16.63
N ALA A 158 -4.43 -19.09 17.84
CA ALA A 158 -5.73 -19.73 18.09
C ALA A 158 -6.91 -18.90 17.57
N ARG A 159 -6.85 -17.57 17.68
CA ARG A 159 -7.87 -16.68 17.11
C ARG A 159 -7.82 -16.66 15.58
N LEU A 160 -6.61 -16.63 15.01
CA LEU A 160 -6.39 -16.67 13.57
C LEU A 160 -6.94 -17.98 12.97
N ALA A 161 -6.69 -19.12 13.63
CA ALA A 161 -7.16 -20.42 13.17
C ALA A 161 -8.70 -20.52 13.07
N LYS A 162 -9.44 -19.71 13.83
CA LYS A 162 -10.92 -19.65 13.75
C LYS A 162 -11.41 -18.89 12.51
N THR A 163 -10.61 -17.97 11.98
CA THR A 163 -11.00 -17.08 10.89
C THR A 163 -10.36 -17.45 9.57
N VAL A 164 -9.15 -18.00 9.59
CA VAL A 164 -8.36 -18.34 8.40
C VAL A 164 -7.84 -19.76 8.56
N ASN A 165 -8.15 -20.60 7.57
CA ASN A 165 -7.59 -21.94 7.44
C ASN A 165 -6.95 -22.08 6.04
N VAL A 166 -6.20 -23.15 5.83
CA VAL A 166 -5.59 -23.48 4.54
C VAL A 166 -6.18 -24.82 4.07
N PRO A 167 -6.55 -24.95 2.79
CA PRO A 167 -7.02 -26.23 2.26
C PRO A 167 -5.90 -27.27 2.28
N SER A 168 -6.21 -28.49 2.73
CA SER A 168 -5.34 -29.65 2.62
C SER A 168 -5.83 -30.59 1.53
N ILE A 169 -4.95 -31.47 1.05
CA ILE A 169 -5.31 -32.51 0.09
C ILE A 169 -5.97 -33.68 0.83
N LYS A 170 -7.14 -34.13 0.35
CA LYS A 170 -7.75 -35.37 0.82
C LYS A 170 -6.99 -36.56 0.24
N GLU A 171 -6.35 -37.33 1.11
CA GLU A 171 -5.58 -38.53 0.73
C GLU A 171 -6.48 -39.52 -0.04
N GLY A 172 -5.97 -40.03 -1.17
CA GLY A 172 -6.69 -40.98 -2.03
C GLY A 172 -7.72 -40.37 -2.98
N SER A 173 -7.77 -39.03 -3.10
CA SER A 173 -8.67 -38.33 -4.04
C SER A 173 -8.03 -37.97 -5.39
N GLU A 174 -6.84 -38.49 -5.66
CA GLU A 174 -6.10 -38.25 -6.90
C GLU A 174 -6.80 -38.93 -8.08
N ARG A 175 -7.28 -38.12 -9.03
CA ARG A 175 -7.85 -38.59 -10.28
C ARG A 175 -7.04 -38.06 -11.44
N ARG A 176 -6.40 -38.98 -12.16
CA ARG A 176 -5.68 -38.69 -13.39
C ARG A 176 -6.62 -38.88 -14.57
N GLU A 177 -6.91 -37.80 -15.27
CA GLU A 177 -7.68 -37.81 -16.52
C GLU A 177 -6.72 -37.49 -17.67
N VAL A 178 -6.86 -38.23 -18.77
CA VAL A 178 -6.09 -37.98 -20.00
C VAL A 178 -7.09 -37.52 -21.05
N ASP A 179 -6.92 -36.28 -21.49
CA ASP A 179 -7.79 -35.68 -22.49
C ASP A 179 -7.59 -36.34 -23.85
N SER A 180 -8.56 -36.15 -24.75
CA SER A 180 -8.50 -36.61 -26.14
C SER A 180 -7.30 -36.04 -26.94
N GLN A 181 -6.65 -34.99 -26.42
CA GLN A 181 -5.44 -34.37 -26.97
C GLN A 181 -4.13 -35.00 -26.42
N GLY A 182 -4.21 -36.01 -25.55
CA GLY A 182 -3.05 -36.65 -24.92
C GLY A 182 -2.45 -35.89 -23.74
N ASN A 183 -3.09 -34.81 -23.28
CA ASN A 183 -2.68 -34.08 -22.08
C ASN A 183 -3.21 -34.80 -20.84
N ALA A 184 -2.32 -35.08 -19.89
CA ALA A 184 -2.72 -35.59 -18.58
C ALA A 184 -3.02 -34.41 -17.63
N SER A 185 -4.21 -34.39 -17.06
CA SER A 185 -4.57 -33.53 -15.94
C SER A 185 -4.73 -34.37 -14.68
N GLU A 186 -4.24 -33.84 -13.56
CA GLU A 186 -4.40 -34.46 -12.24
C GLU A 186 -5.31 -33.57 -11.42
N THR A 187 -6.43 -34.15 -10.98
CA THR A 187 -7.41 -33.47 -10.13
C THR A 187 -7.38 -34.10 -8.75
N VAL A 188 -7.38 -33.25 -7.73
CA VAL A 188 -7.28 -33.64 -6.33
C VAL A 188 -8.36 -32.90 -5.56
N VAL A 189 -9.03 -33.58 -4.63
CA VAL A 189 -10.07 -32.95 -3.80
C VAL A 189 -9.40 -32.25 -2.63
N ALA A 190 -9.66 -30.94 -2.52
CA ALA A 190 -9.28 -30.17 -1.34
C ALA A 190 -10.26 -30.43 -0.19
N GLU A 191 -9.73 -30.61 1.02
CA GLU A 191 -10.48 -30.70 2.27
C GLU A 191 -10.05 -29.59 3.23
N TRP A 192 -10.99 -29.11 4.05
CA TRP A 192 -10.72 -28.14 5.09
C TRP A 192 -10.78 -28.86 6.43
N ARG A 193 -9.61 -29.12 7.02
CA ARG A 193 -9.51 -29.85 8.30
C ARG A 193 -8.91 -28.99 9.40
N GLU A 194 -9.23 -29.33 10.63
CA GLU A 194 -8.57 -28.79 11.83
C GLU A 194 -7.58 -29.82 12.38
N PRO A 195 -6.41 -29.39 12.91
CA PRO A 195 -5.48 -30.31 13.56
C PRO A 195 -6.11 -30.90 14.82
N ALA A 196 -6.02 -32.22 14.97
CA ALA A 196 -6.41 -32.90 16.19
C ALA A 196 -5.31 -32.68 17.24
N LEU A 197 -5.51 -31.68 18.10
CA LEU A 197 -4.63 -31.43 19.23
C LEU A 197 -4.95 -32.45 20.32
N GLU A 198 -4.02 -33.36 20.58
CA GLU A 198 -4.07 -34.25 21.74
C GLU A 198 -3.84 -33.40 22.98
N THR A 199 -4.94 -32.98 23.59
CA THR A 199 -4.94 -32.34 24.89
C THR A 199 -4.56 -33.41 25.92
N VAL A 200 -3.45 -33.20 26.61
CA VAL A 200 -2.94 -34.12 27.65
C VAL A 200 -3.90 -34.22 28.86
N ASP A 201 -4.99 -33.45 28.89
CA ASP A 201 -6.05 -33.63 29.87
C ASP A 201 -7.06 -34.70 29.42
N GLY A 202 -6.95 -35.87 30.04
CA GLY A 202 -8.00 -36.88 30.13
C GLY A 202 -9.23 -36.39 30.90
N ALA A 203 -9.88 -35.34 30.40
CA ALA A 203 -11.20 -34.91 30.85
C ALA A 203 -12.21 -35.19 29.72
N ALA A 204 -12.74 -36.42 29.77
CA ALA A 204 -13.97 -36.90 29.16
C ALA A 204 -14.75 -35.88 28.31
N ARG A 205 -14.61 -35.96 26.98
CA ARG A 205 -15.70 -35.54 26.08
C ARG A 205 -16.78 -36.61 26.13
N ILE A 206 -17.73 -36.41 27.03
CA ILE A 206 -19.04 -37.07 26.98
C ILE A 206 -19.73 -36.62 25.70
N VAL A 207 -20.06 -37.61 24.88
CA VAL A 207 -20.99 -37.54 23.75
C VAL A 207 -22.36 -37.12 24.29
N SER A 208 -22.96 -36.11 23.66
CA SER A 208 -24.41 -35.92 23.59
C SER A 208 -24.77 -35.22 22.29
#